data_AF-A0A6I9YHV3-F1
#
_entry.id   AF-A0A6I9YHV3-F1
#
_cell.length_a   1.000
_cell.length_b   1.000
_cell.length_c   1.000
_cell.angle_alpha   90.00
_cell.angle_beta   90.00
_cell.angle_gamma   90.00
#
_symmetry.space_group_name_H-M   'P 1'
#
loop_
_entity.id
_entity.type
_entity.pdbx_description
1 polymer ?
#
loop_
_entity_poly.entity_id
_entity_poly.type
_entity_poly.pdbx_seq_one_letter_code
_entity_poly.pdbx_strand_id
1 'polypeptide(L)'
;MSIFPEAPLSPFPSPEAERPAPPALQQMPRKEKGASAPPSWARRLLGFERGDLSGWHRLVCLLNRPTDPAGLGVFRFLFGLLMALDIPQERGLSYLDHKYLDGLQVCRFPLFNFLEPLPLDWMYLVYTVMLLGAVGIMLGCFYRLSCLLFLLPYWYVFFLDKTTWNNHSYLYGLLGFQLLFMNANRYWSVDGLWHPRKRNAHVPLWNYTVLRMQIFIVYFIAGIKKLDADWVEGYSMGSLGRHWLFSPFRLLMSEELTSLLVVHGGGLVLDLTAGFLLFLDATRPFALFFVSYFHCMNSQLFSIGMFPFTMLATSPLFCYPDWPRRLIACFPAWFQMFLPLTKPPQRSLECVYLEMEQQRPKGAAKKLGLRQKLGAIFTVLYILEQFFLPYSHFITKGYNNWTNGLYGYSWDMMVHSRSHQHVKITYRDGRTGEVGYLNPGVFTQSRRWKDHADMLKQYATCLSHLLRDYNVSEPEIYFDVWVSINDRFQQRLFDPNTDIVQAHWSPFQKTPWLKPLLIDLSSWRTKLTEIEKTLDNQTEVVFIADFPGLHLENFVSEDLGNTSLHLLKGEVNVEVVSSQKNYSLQEGEKIQVRARLNVM
;
A
#
# COMPACT_ATOMS: atom_id res chain seq x y z
N MET A 1 88.02 51.09 33.89
CA MET A 1 87.58 52.50 34.00
C MET A 1 87.29 52.95 32.57
N SER A 2 86.07 53.45 32.38
CA SER A 2 85.44 53.95 31.15
C SER A 2 86.38 54.84 30.29
N ILE A 3 86.50 54.68 28.96
CA ILE A 3 85.60 55.06 27.84
C ILE A 3 86.15 56.32 27.08
N PHE A 4 86.08 56.26 25.73
CA PHE A 4 86.26 57.25 24.64
C PHE A 4 87.70 57.52 24.14
N PRO A 5 87.92 57.79 22.81
CA PRO A 5 87.09 58.68 21.96
C PRO A 5 86.85 58.26 20.49
N GLU A 6 85.79 58.81 19.88
CA GLU A 6 85.78 59.22 18.46
C GLU A 6 84.57 60.14 18.17
N ALA A 7 84.82 61.23 17.44
CA ALA A 7 83.87 62.18 16.84
C ALA A 7 84.61 62.92 15.69
N PRO A 8 84.00 63.68 14.73
CA PRO A 8 82.61 64.21 14.69
C PRO A 8 81.92 64.32 13.28
N LEU A 9 80.75 65.01 13.25
CA LEU A 9 80.01 65.71 12.16
C LEU A 9 78.66 65.06 11.77
N SER A 10 77.51 65.36 12.41
CA SER A 10 76.58 66.54 12.33
C SER A 10 75.50 66.43 11.22
N PRO A 11 74.29 67.06 11.30
CA PRO A 11 73.45 67.53 12.43
C PRO A 11 71.95 67.07 12.37
N PHE A 12 71.21 67.25 13.49
CA PHE A 12 69.73 67.17 13.64
C PHE A 12 69.02 68.44 13.06
N PRO A 13 67.65 68.55 12.85
CA PRO A 13 66.57 67.98 13.70
C PRO A 13 65.18 67.60 13.07
N SER A 14 64.52 66.58 13.67
CA SER A 14 63.09 66.54 14.09
C SER A 14 61.95 66.49 13.02
N PRO A 15 60.68 66.16 13.38
CA PRO A 15 60.02 64.95 12.91
C PRO A 15 58.77 65.23 12.05
N GLU A 16 58.69 64.68 10.84
CA GLU A 16 57.44 64.64 10.08
C GLU A 16 56.90 63.22 9.99
N ALA A 17 55.67 63.09 10.44
CA ALA A 17 54.87 61.88 10.43
C ALA A 17 54.78 61.29 9.01
N GLU A 18 55.33 60.08 8.84
CA GLU A 18 54.98 59.22 7.71
C GLU A 18 53.47 58.93 7.76
N ARG A 19 52.74 59.55 6.84
CA ARG A 19 51.34 59.21 6.56
C ARG A 19 51.30 57.79 6.00
N PRO A 20 50.56 56.86 6.60
CA PRO A 20 50.30 55.58 5.96
C PRO A 20 49.45 55.80 4.71
N ALA A 21 49.85 55.11 3.62
CA ALA A 21 49.11 55.08 2.37
C ALA A 21 47.62 54.75 2.60
N PRO A 22 46.70 55.38 1.86
CA PRO A 22 45.28 55.13 2.05
C PRO A 22 44.96 53.65 1.79
N PRO A 23 44.16 53.00 2.66
CA PRO A 23 43.80 51.61 2.46
C PRO A 23 43.06 51.48 1.12
N ALA A 24 43.50 50.50 0.32
CA ALA A 24 42.82 50.10 -0.89
C ALA A 24 41.33 49.93 -0.57
N LEU A 25 40.48 50.73 -1.22
CA LEU A 25 39.04 50.59 -1.17
C LEU A 25 38.70 49.11 -1.44
N GLN A 26 38.33 48.40 -0.38
CA GLN A 26 37.56 47.17 -0.48
C GLN A 26 36.36 47.52 -1.34
N GLN A 27 36.39 47.05 -2.60
CA GLN A 27 35.21 47.05 -3.43
C GLN A 27 34.17 46.21 -2.69
N MET A 28 33.23 46.89 -2.04
CA MET A 28 31.99 46.29 -1.58
C MET A 28 31.43 45.45 -2.71
N PRO A 29 30.89 44.25 -2.43
CA PRO A 29 30.26 43.44 -3.46
C PRO A 29 29.21 44.31 -4.15
N ARG A 30 29.44 44.56 -5.44
CA ARG A 30 28.56 45.32 -6.31
C ARG A 30 27.19 44.67 -6.18
N LYS A 31 26.22 45.36 -5.55
CA LYS A 31 24.82 44.94 -5.51
C LYS A 31 24.44 44.50 -6.91
N GLU A 32 24.25 43.19 -7.11
CA GLU A 32 23.65 42.65 -8.33
C GLU A 32 22.27 43.29 -8.45
N LYS A 33 22.18 44.35 -9.25
CA LYS A 33 20.92 44.86 -9.79
C LYS A 33 20.46 43.89 -10.88
N GLY A 34 20.07 42.71 -10.46
CA GLY A 34 19.23 41.78 -11.19
C GLY A 34 18.06 41.46 -10.29
N ALA A 35 17.16 42.43 -10.09
CA ALA A 35 15.87 42.15 -9.46
C ALA A 35 15.12 41.20 -10.40
N SER A 36 15.34 39.89 -10.23
CA SER A 36 14.50 38.86 -10.82
C SER A 36 13.07 39.20 -10.43
N ALA A 37 12.19 39.35 -11.43
CA ALA A 37 10.77 39.57 -11.19
C ALA A 37 10.29 38.60 -10.09
N PRO A 38 9.40 39.04 -9.18
CA PRO A 38 8.90 38.19 -8.10
C PRO A 38 8.44 36.85 -8.71
N PRO A 39 8.82 35.71 -8.10
CA PRO A 39 8.52 34.41 -8.68
C PRO A 39 7.02 34.30 -8.94
N SER A 40 6.66 33.81 -10.11
CA SER A 40 5.26 33.67 -10.54
C SER A 40 4.45 32.87 -9.52
N TRP A 41 3.12 33.06 -9.49
CA TRP A 41 2.24 32.29 -8.61
C TRP A 41 2.46 30.78 -8.75
N ALA A 42 2.64 30.29 -9.98
CA ALA A 42 2.88 28.88 -10.27
C ALA A 42 4.20 28.39 -9.66
N ARG A 43 5.26 29.20 -9.76
CA ARG A 43 6.56 28.88 -9.17
C ARG A 43 6.54 28.87 -7.65
N ARG A 44 5.76 29.77 -7.03
CA ARG A 44 5.56 29.80 -5.56
C ARG A 44 4.72 28.63 -5.07
N LEU A 45 3.71 28.21 -5.83
CA LEU A 45 2.74 27.21 -5.38
C LEU A 45 3.16 25.76 -5.70
N LEU A 46 3.71 25.54 -6.90
CA LEU A 46 4.05 24.21 -7.43
C LEU A 46 5.55 23.95 -7.44
N GLY A 47 6.37 24.99 -7.22
CA GLY A 47 7.83 24.90 -7.28
C GLY A 47 8.42 24.80 -8.70
N PHE A 48 7.61 25.01 -9.75
CA PHE A 48 8.03 25.06 -11.16
C PHE A 48 7.09 25.96 -11.99
N GLU A 49 7.50 26.37 -13.18
CA GLU A 49 6.70 27.21 -14.07
C GLU A 49 5.98 26.38 -15.14
N ARG A 50 4.81 26.83 -15.62
CA ARG A 50 4.10 26.14 -16.73
C ARG A 50 4.98 25.98 -17.98
N GLY A 51 5.88 26.94 -18.21
CA GLY A 51 6.85 26.91 -19.30
C GLY A 51 7.90 25.79 -19.18
N ASP A 52 8.09 25.19 -18.00
CA ASP A 52 9.01 24.05 -17.80
C ASP A 52 8.43 22.75 -18.37
N LEU A 53 7.11 22.68 -18.53
CA LEU A 53 6.40 21.52 -19.09
C LEU A 53 6.13 21.65 -20.60
N SER A 54 6.47 22.79 -21.22
CA SER A 54 6.09 23.08 -22.60
C SER A 54 6.84 22.29 -23.67
N GLY A 55 7.87 21.52 -23.30
CA GLY A 55 8.60 20.67 -24.23
C GLY A 55 9.56 19.69 -23.55
N TRP A 56 9.89 18.61 -24.25
CA TRP A 56 10.70 17.51 -23.72
C TRP A 56 12.03 17.96 -23.10
N HIS A 57 12.76 18.85 -23.78
CA HIS A 57 14.04 19.35 -23.26
C HIS A 57 13.89 20.05 -21.90
N ARG A 58 12.87 20.90 -21.75
CA ARG A 58 12.62 21.64 -20.51
C ARG A 58 12.16 20.71 -19.39
N LEU A 59 11.33 19.72 -19.70
CA LEU A 59 10.92 18.69 -18.74
C LEU A 59 12.13 17.90 -18.22
N VAL A 60 13.04 17.50 -19.11
CA VAL A 60 14.28 16.81 -18.71
C VAL A 60 15.14 17.72 -17.83
N CYS A 61 15.27 19.00 -18.16
CA CYS A 61 16.00 19.97 -17.33
C CYS A 61 15.34 20.15 -15.95
N LEU A 62 14.01 20.27 -15.88
CA LEU A 62 13.26 20.38 -14.63
C LEU A 62 13.48 19.16 -13.74
N LEU A 63 13.25 17.95 -14.28
CA LEU A 63 13.39 16.69 -13.56
C LEU A 63 14.83 16.41 -13.11
N ASN A 64 15.83 17.01 -13.76
CA ASN A 64 17.23 16.85 -13.39
C ASN A 64 17.83 18.06 -12.67
N ARG A 65 17.04 19.06 -12.28
CA ARG A 65 17.56 20.19 -11.50
C ARG A 65 18.13 19.72 -10.16
N PRO A 66 19.20 20.35 -9.66
CA PRO A 66 19.80 19.99 -8.37
C PRO A 66 18.80 20.18 -7.24
N THR A 67 18.68 19.17 -6.39
CA THR A 67 17.83 19.17 -5.19
C THR A 67 18.66 18.68 -4.00
N ASP A 68 18.39 19.23 -2.80
CA ASP A 68 19.07 18.81 -1.57
C ASP A 68 18.81 17.32 -1.30
N PRO A 69 19.84 16.50 -0.99
CA PRO A 69 19.67 15.07 -0.76
C PRO A 69 19.12 14.72 0.64
N ALA A 70 18.98 15.68 1.56
CA ALA A 70 18.78 15.40 2.98
C ALA A 70 17.48 14.64 3.26
N GLY A 71 16.34 15.15 2.79
CA GLY A 71 15.05 14.50 2.99
C GLY A 71 14.98 13.08 2.41
N LEU A 72 15.61 12.84 1.26
CA LEU A 72 15.66 11.53 0.61
C LEU A 72 16.53 10.55 1.42
N GLY A 73 17.64 11.02 1.98
CA GLY A 73 18.49 10.22 2.87
C GLY A 73 17.78 9.82 4.15
N VAL A 74 16.99 10.72 4.76
CA VAL A 74 16.15 10.41 5.93
C VAL A 74 15.05 9.42 5.58
N PHE A 75 14.33 9.62 4.47
CA PHE A 75 13.32 8.67 4.01
C PHE A 75 13.91 7.26 3.82
N ARG A 76 15.06 7.15 3.15
CA ARG A 76 15.78 5.87 2.98
C ARG A 76 16.09 5.21 4.32
N PHE A 77 16.58 5.97 5.28
CA PHE A 77 16.86 5.45 6.62
C PHE A 77 15.59 4.90 7.27
N LEU A 78 14.51 5.70 7.31
CA LEU A 78 13.25 5.29 7.92
C LEU A 78 12.60 4.09 7.22
N PHE A 79 12.58 4.08 5.88
CA PHE A 79 12.06 2.96 5.11
C PHE A 79 12.84 1.68 5.40
N GLY A 80 14.18 1.73 5.36
CA GLY A 80 15.02 0.58 5.67
C GLY A 80 14.81 0.06 7.10
N LEU A 81 14.68 0.97 8.08
CA LEU A 81 14.37 0.61 9.47
C LEU A 81 13.02 -0.10 9.58
N LEU A 82 11.97 0.46 8.98
CA LEU A 82 10.63 -0.13 9.03
C LEU A 82 10.59 -1.48 8.33
N MET A 83 11.30 -1.66 7.20
CA MET A 83 11.40 -2.96 6.54
C MET A 83 12.20 -3.97 7.37
N ALA A 84 13.25 -3.53 8.09
CA ALA A 84 13.99 -4.40 9.00
C ALA A 84 13.13 -4.89 10.18
N LEU A 85 12.08 -4.15 10.56
CA LEU A 85 11.08 -4.57 11.55
C LEU A 85 9.95 -5.42 10.92
N ASP A 86 9.50 -5.06 9.71
CA ASP A 86 8.44 -5.77 8.95
C ASP A 86 8.85 -7.21 8.64
N ILE A 87 10.11 -7.44 8.26
CA ILE A 87 10.56 -8.76 7.78
C ILE A 87 10.43 -9.83 8.88
N PRO A 88 10.89 -9.60 10.14
CA PRO A 88 10.68 -10.57 11.19
C PRO A 88 9.23 -10.74 11.64
N GLN A 89 8.47 -9.65 11.71
CA GLN A 89 7.14 -9.64 12.31
C GLN A 89 6.04 -9.96 11.30
N GLU A 90 5.92 -9.19 10.24
CA GLU A 90 4.79 -9.25 9.29
C GLU A 90 5.08 -10.20 8.12
N ARG A 91 6.32 -10.30 7.64
CA ARG A 91 6.70 -11.26 6.58
C ARG A 91 7.01 -12.65 7.10
N GLY A 92 7.26 -12.76 8.39
CA GLY A 92 7.28 -14.03 9.08
C GLY A 92 8.60 -14.76 9.14
N LEU A 93 9.73 -14.06 9.15
CA LEU A 93 11.02 -14.71 9.49
C LEU A 93 10.94 -15.43 10.84
N SER A 94 10.17 -14.89 11.79
CA SER A 94 10.00 -15.46 13.14
C SER A 94 9.12 -16.70 13.24
N TYR A 95 8.33 -17.02 12.20
CA TYR A 95 7.42 -18.18 12.15
C TYR A 95 7.58 -18.95 10.82
N LEU A 96 8.78 -18.92 10.25
CA LEU A 96 9.10 -19.56 8.97
C LEU A 96 8.83 -21.07 8.98
N ASP A 97 9.12 -21.73 10.10
CA ASP A 97 8.85 -23.13 10.34
C ASP A 97 7.35 -23.44 10.21
N HIS A 98 6.48 -22.67 10.83
CA HIS A 98 5.02 -22.86 10.67
C HIS A 98 4.55 -22.70 9.22
N LYS A 99 5.27 -21.92 8.39
CA LYS A 99 4.88 -21.61 7.02
C LYS A 99 5.46 -22.58 5.97
N TYR A 100 6.71 -23.01 6.17
CA TYR A 100 7.48 -23.74 5.17
C TYR A 100 8.19 -24.99 5.71
N LEU A 101 7.79 -25.52 6.88
CA LEU A 101 8.33 -26.80 7.34
C LEU A 101 8.12 -27.90 6.29
N ASP A 102 9.20 -28.64 6.04
CA ASP A 102 9.22 -29.72 5.08
C ASP A 102 8.26 -30.85 5.50
N GLY A 103 7.55 -31.42 4.54
CA GLY A 103 6.57 -32.49 4.78
C GLY A 103 5.18 -32.01 5.24
N LEU A 104 4.96 -30.70 5.41
CA LEU A 104 3.61 -30.16 5.63
C LEU A 104 2.72 -30.43 4.40
N GLN A 105 1.66 -31.22 4.58
CA GLN A 105 0.57 -31.36 3.61
C GLN A 105 -0.30 -30.10 3.65
N VAL A 106 0.15 -29.04 2.97
CA VAL A 106 -0.58 -27.77 2.89
C VAL A 106 -0.69 -27.30 1.44
N CYS A 107 -1.88 -26.82 1.11
CA CYS A 107 -2.16 -26.18 -0.16
C CYS A 107 -1.65 -24.74 -0.15
N ARG A 108 -0.94 -24.38 -1.21
CA ARG A 108 -0.30 -23.06 -1.38
C ARG A 108 -0.93 -22.32 -2.55
N PHE A 109 -0.79 -21.00 -2.53
CA PHE A 109 -1.44 -20.09 -3.47
C PHE A 109 -0.45 -19.13 -4.12
N PRO A 110 0.54 -19.63 -4.89
CA PRO A 110 1.50 -18.76 -5.57
C PRO A 110 0.80 -17.99 -6.70
N LEU A 111 1.34 -16.82 -7.06
CA LEU A 111 0.87 -16.10 -8.25
C LEU A 111 1.11 -16.93 -9.51
N PHE A 112 2.28 -17.55 -9.59
CA PHE A 112 2.68 -18.41 -10.69
C PHE A 112 2.78 -19.86 -10.20
N ASN A 113 2.01 -20.77 -10.80
CA ASN A 113 1.90 -22.16 -10.32
C ASN A 113 3.23 -22.94 -10.32
N PHE A 114 4.24 -22.50 -11.08
CA PHE A 114 5.57 -23.11 -11.09
C PHE A 114 6.44 -22.67 -9.90
N LEU A 115 6.00 -21.68 -9.13
CA LEU A 115 6.77 -21.11 -8.03
C LEU A 115 6.47 -21.89 -6.76
N GLU A 116 7.49 -22.56 -6.25
CA GLU A 116 7.43 -23.36 -5.04
C GLU A 116 8.43 -22.82 -4.01
N PRO A 117 8.14 -22.95 -2.70
CA PRO A 117 9.09 -22.58 -1.67
C PRO A 117 10.34 -23.44 -1.76
N LEU A 118 11.48 -22.85 -1.38
CA LEU A 118 12.71 -23.63 -1.19
C LEU A 118 12.57 -24.46 0.10
N PRO A 119 13.44 -25.47 0.32
CA PRO A 119 13.51 -26.15 1.60
C PRO A 119 13.71 -25.15 2.75
N LEU A 120 13.22 -25.49 3.94
CA LEU A 120 13.11 -24.55 5.06
C LEU A 120 14.42 -23.79 5.37
N ASP A 121 15.56 -24.47 5.37
CA ASP A 121 16.88 -23.88 5.62
C ASP A 121 17.23 -22.77 4.60
N TRP A 122 16.89 -23.00 3.33
CA TRP A 122 17.09 -22.03 2.27
C TRP A 122 16.11 -20.86 2.38
N MET A 123 14.89 -21.10 2.89
CA MET A 123 13.96 -20.02 3.18
C MET A 123 14.46 -19.11 4.31
N TYR A 124 15.10 -19.65 5.36
CA TYR A 124 15.81 -18.83 6.35
C TYR A 124 16.88 -17.96 5.69
N LEU A 125 17.71 -18.51 4.79
CA LEU A 125 18.71 -17.74 4.06
C LEU A 125 18.09 -16.62 3.21
N VAL A 126 17.02 -16.90 2.46
CA VAL A 126 16.30 -15.91 1.64
C VAL A 126 15.84 -14.73 2.51
N TYR A 127 15.23 -15.00 3.66
CA TYR A 127 14.77 -13.96 4.57
C TYR A 127 15.91 -13.21 5.27
N THR A 128 17.00 -13.90 5.65
CA THR A 128 18.19 -13.24 6.20
C THR A 128 18.82 -12.30 5.18
N VAL A 129 18.93 -12.71 3.91
CA VAL A 129 19.43 -11.86 2.82
C VAL A 129 18.53 -10.64 2.64
N MET A 130 17.21 -10.83 2.66
CA MET A 130 16.23 -9.75 2.60
C MET A 130 16.40 -8.76 3.76
N LEU A 131 16.58 -9.26 4.99
CA LEU A 131 16.79 -8.47 6.20
C LEU A 131 18.11 -7.68 6.15
N LEU A 132 19.21 -8.31 5.75
CA LEU A 132 20.49 -7.65 5.54
C LEU A 132 20.40 -6.57 4.46
N GLY A 133 19.63 -6.83 3.40
CA GLY A 133 19.28 -5.84 2.38
C GLY A 133 18.57 -4.62 2.98
N ALA A 134 17.54 -4.83 3.80
CA ALA A 134 16.80 -3.75 4.47
C ALA A 134 17.70 -2.92 5.42
N VAL A 135 18.54 -3.58 6.22
CA VAL A 135 19.53 -2.89 7.08
C VAL A 135 20.58 -2.14 6.23
N GLY A 136 21.04 -2.73 5.14
CA GLY A 136 21.94 -2.08 4.19
C GLY A 136 21.31 -0.85 3.52
N ILE A 137 20.02 -0.91 3.19
CA ILE A 137 19.23 0.25 2.74
C ILE A 137 19.18 1.29 3.85
N MET A 138 18.85 0.92 5.09
CA MET A 138 18.76 1.82 6.25
C MET A 138 20.07 2.55 6.55
N LEU A 139 21.21 1.89 6.37
CA LEU A 139 22.54 2.50 6.58
C LEU A 139 23.08 3.19 5.33
N GLY A 140 22.52 2.90 4.15
CA GLY A 140 23.04 3.36 2.87
C GLY A 140 24.44 2.77 2.61
N CYS A 141 24.65 1.52 3.02
CA CYS A 141 25.88 0.75 2.85
C CYS A 141 25.74 -0.19 1.66
N PHE A 142 26.71 -0.19 0.74
CA PHE A 142 26.64 -0.90 -0.54
C PHE A 142 25.29 -0.69 -1.22
N TYR A 143 24.80 0.56 -1.20
CA TYR A 143 23.37 0.86 -1.27
C TYR A 143 22.62 0.17 -2.42
N ARG A 144 23.17 0.16 -3.64
CA ARG A 144 22.52 -0.48 -4.79
C ARG A 144 22.45 -1.99 -4.65
N LEU A 145 23.50 -2.63 -4.13
CA LEU A 145 23.50 -4.05 -3.81
C LEU A 145 22.49 -4.34 -2.70
N SER A 146 22.47 -3.55 -1.63
CA SER A 146 21.49 -3.70 -0.54
C SER A 146 20.04 -3.58 -1.04
N CYS A 147 19.77 -2.67 -1.99
CA CYS A 147 18.48 -2.63 -2.67
C CYS A 147 18.15 -3.93 -3.41
N LEU A 148 19.11 -4.54 -4.12
CA LEU A 148 18.89 -5.82 -4.81
C LEU A 148 18.70 -6.99 -3.82
N LEU A 149 19.50 -7.03 -2.75
CA LEU A 149 19.41 -8.05 -1.70
C LEU A 149 18.09 -7.96 -0.94
N PHE A 150 17.46 -6.78 -0.85
CA PHE A 150 16.10 -6.65 -0.35
C PHE A 150 15.07 -7.04 -1.42
N LEU A 151 15.17 -6.45 -2.61
CA LEU A 151 14.10 -6.46 -3.62
C LEU A 151 13.85 -7.85 -4.23
N LEU A 152 14.92 -8.59 -4.54
CA LEU A 152 14.80 -9.91 -5.17
C LEU A 152 14.10 -10.93 -4.26
N PRO A 153 14.55 -11.17 -3.01
CA PRO A 153 13.84 -12.08 -2.12
C PRO A 153 12.46 -11.53 -1.73
N TYR A 154 12.29 -10.20 -1.61
CA TYR A 154 10.98 -9.60 -1.34
C TYR A 154 9.94 -9.99 -2.39
N TRP A 155 10.24 -9.79 -3.69
CA TRP A 155 9.31 -10.16 -4.75
C TRP A 155 9.14 -11.67 -4.91
N TYR A 156 10.18 -12.46 -4.64
CA TYR A 156 10.06 -13.90 -4.60
C TYR A 156 9.06 -14.35 -3.53
N VAL A 157 9.23 -13.90 -2.28
CA VAL A 157 8.31 -14.20 -1.17
C VAL A 157 6.92 -13.64 -1.43
N PHE A 158 6.82 -12.45 -2.02
CA PHE A 158 5.54 -11.89 -2.45
C PHE A 158 4.87 -12.85 -3.46
N PHE A 159 5.52 -13.24 -4.55
CA PHE A 159 4.90 -14.11 -5.55
C PHE A 159 4.61 -15.54 -5.07
N LEU A 160 5.28 -16.02 -4.02
CA LEU A 160 5.04 -17.35 -3.44
C LEU A 160 3.66 -17.52 -2.79
N ASP A 161 3.05 -16.44 -2.28
CA ASP A 161 1.84 -16.56 -1.47
C ASP A 161 0.92 -15.35 -1.58
N LYS A 162 -0.08 -15.46 -2.47
CA LYS A 162 -1.12 -14.43 -2.66
C LYS A 162 -1.99 -14.21 -1.43
N THR A 163 -2.06 -15.19 -0.53
CA THR A 163 -2.97 -15.09 0.62
C THR A 163 -2.50 -14.08 1.66
N THR A 164 -1.22 -13.71 1.64
CA THR A 164 -0.67 -12.68 2.53
C THR A 164 -0.60 -11.30 1.87
N TRP A 165 -1.06 -11.15 0.62
CA TRP A 165 -0.96 -9.88 -0.09
C TRP A 165 -1.88 -8.82 0.51
N ASN A 166 -1.58 -7.57 0.21
CA ASN A 166 -2.45 -6.42 0.42
C ASN A 166 -1.80 -5.23 -0.31
N ASN A 167 -2.54 -4.13 -0.43
CA ASN A 167 -2.07 -2.93 -1.13
C ASN A 167 -0.74 -2.40 -0.58
N HIS A 168 -0.50 -2.49 0.73
CA HIS A 168 0.73 -1.96 1.33
C HIS A 168 1.95 -2.86 1.08
N SER A 169 1.76 -4.18 1.02
CA SER A 169 2.81 -5.13 0.60
C SER A 169 3.26 -4.83 -0.82
N TYR A 170 2.32 -4.53 -1.72
CA TYR A 170 2.65 -4.08 -3.07
C TYR A 170 3.42 -2.74 -3.05
N LEU A 171 2.94 -1.76 -2.27
CA LEU A 171 3.61 -0.46 -2.10
C LEU A 171 5.06 -0.60 -1.64
N TYR A 172 5.39 -1.45 -0.67
CA TYR A 172 6.76 -1.60 -0.19
C TYR A 172 7.69 -2.16 -1.27
N GLY A 173 7.20 -3.11 -2.07
CA GLY A 173 7.93 -3.62 -3.23
C GLY A 173 8.20 -2.53 -4.26
N LEU A 174 7.21 -1.66 -4.51
CA LEU A 174 7.37 -0.50 -5.40
C LEU A 174 8.36 0.53 -4.84
N LEU A 175 8.29 0.87 -3.55
CA LEU A 175 9.24 1.81 -2.92
C LEU A 175 10.67 1.26 -2.93
N GLY A 176 10.84 -0.04 -2.67
CA GLY A 176 12.13 -0.74 -2.80
C GLY A 176 12.67 -0.70 -4.23
N PHE A 177 11.81 -0.97 -5.22
CA PHE A 177 12.14 -0.89 -6.64
C PHE A 177 12.55 0.54 -7.04
N GLN A 178 11.81 1.55 -6.59
CA GLN A 178 12.14 2.96 -6.85
C GLN A 178 13.50 3.34 -6.25
N LEU A 179 13.74 2.97 -4.98
CA LEU A 179 15.01 3.22 -4.30
C LEU A 179 16.19 2.60 -5.06
N LEU A 180 16.03 1.42 -5.65
CA LEU A 180 17.08 0.78 -6.45
C LEU A 180 17.61 1.70 -7.55
N PHE A 181 16.79 2.60 -8.14
CA PHE A 181 17.20 3.53 -9.19
C PHE A 181 17.62 4.92 -8.66
N MET A 182 17.20 5.29 -7.47
CA MET A 182 17.46 6.61 -6.86
C MET A 182 18.85 6.73 -6.24
N ASN A 183 19.25 7.96 -5.93
CA ASN A 183 20.51 8.29 -5.28
C ASN A 183 20.30 8.64 -3.79
N ALA A 184 19.53 7.83 -3.07
CA ALA A 184 19.25 8.08 -1.66
C ALA A 184 20.47 7.85 -0.74
N ASN A 185 21.57 7.30 -1.27
CA ASN A 185 22.85 7.16 -0.59
C ASN A 185 23.73 8.42 -0.64
N ARG A 186 23.24 9.56 -1.13
CA ARG A 186 24.02 10.81 -1.14
C ARG A 186 23.96 11.58 0.17
N TYR A 187 23.10 11.20 1.11
CA TYR A 187 23.02 11.81 2.43
C TYR A 187 22.86 10.77 3.54
N TRP A 188 23.53 11.04 4.66
CA TRP A 188 23.51 10.22 5.87
C TRP A 188 23.71 8.71 5.61
N SER A 189 24.74 8.38 4.83
CA SER A 189 25.00 7.02 4.36
C SER A 189 26.44 6.59 4.61
N VAL A 190 26.66 5.30 4.82
CA VAL A 190 28.00 4.71 4.91
C VAL A 190 28.75 4.83 3.57
N ASP A 191 28.05 4.64 2.43
CA ASP A 191 28.61 4.88 1.09
C ASP A 191 29.25 6.27 0.95
N GLY A 192 28.61 7.30 1.54
CA GLY A 192 29.10 8.67 1.52
C GLY A 192 30.34 8.87 2.40
N LEU A 193 30.50 8.08 3.47
CA LEU A 193 31.70 8.13 4.30
C LEU A 193 32.92 7.58 3.55
N TRP A 194 32.74 6.50 2.78
CA TRP A 194 33.81 5.89 1.98
C TRP A 194 34.11 6.62 0.66
N HIS A 195 33.11 7.24 0.04
CA HIS A 195 33.27 7.93 -1.24
C HIS A 195 32.94 9.43 -1.13
N PRO A 196 33.96 10.31 -1.03
CA PRO A 196 33.76 11.75 -0.87
C PRO A 196 32.90 12.40 -1.96
N ARG A 197 32.90 11.87 -3.20
CA ARG A 197 32.05 12.36 -4.31
C ARG A 197 30.55 12.07 -4.12
N LYS A 198 30.19 11.04 -3.33
CA LYS A 198 28.78 10.72 -3.00
C LYS A 198 28.31 11.53 -1.80
N ARG A 199 29.20 11.83 -0.85
CA ARG A 199 28.89 12.44 0.43
C ARG A 199 28.21 13.80 0.27
N ASN A 200 27.00 13.95 0.80
CA ASN A 200 26.30 15.22 0.80
C ASN A 200 26.21 15.88 -0.60
N ALA A 201 26.00 15.10 -1.66
CA ALA A 201 25.92 15.61 -3.03
C ALA A 201 24.47 15.78 -3.48
N HIS A 202 24.19 16.79 -4.32
CA HIS A 202 22.86 17.02 -4.88
C HIS A 202 22.32 15.77 -5.60
N VAL A 203 20.99 15.61 -5.56
CA VAL A 203 20.26 14.61 -6.35
C VAL A 203 19.35 15.29 -7.38
N PRO A 204 19.10 14.65 -8.54
CA PRO A 204 18.09 15.11 -9.49
C PRO A 204 16.68 15.14 -8.87
N LEU A 205 15.88 16.16 -9.19
CA LEU A 205 14.51 16.32 -8.68
C LEU A 205 13.62 15.08 -8.87
N TRP A 206 13.79 14.34 -9.98
CA TRP A 206 12.97 13.17 -10.29
C TRP A 206 12.99 12.09 -9.19
N ASN A 207 14.05 12.05 -8.37
CA ASN A 207 14.16 11.14 -7.23
C ASN A 207 13.03 11.39 -6.22
N TYR A 208 12.69 12.66 -5.98
CA TYR A 208 11.55 13.05 -5.16
C TYR A 208 10.23 12.95 -5.93
N THR A 209 10.22 13.31 -7.22
CA THR A 209 9.00 13.29 -8.03
C THR A 209 8.38 11.89 -8.05
N VAL A 210 9.15 10.85 -8.33
CA VAL A 210 8.63 9.48 -8.39
C VAL A 210 8.04 9.04 -7.04
N LEU A 211 8.74 9.25 -5.93
CA LEU A 211 8.26 8.89 -4.59
C LEU A 211 6.98 9.67 -4.22
N ARG A 212 6.99 11.00 -4.39
CA ARG A 212 5.83 11.85 -4.06
C ARG A 212 4.63 11.48 -4.92
N MET A 213 4.83 11.20 -6.20
CA MET A 213 3.76 10.78 -7.10
C MET A 213 3.23 9.39 -6.73
N GLN A 214 4.07 8.45 -6.32
CA GLN A 214 3.59 7.16 -5.83
C GLN A 214 2.65 7.32 -4.63
N ILE A 215 3.06 8.10 -3.63
CA ILE A 215 2.25 8.34 -2.42
C ILE A 215 0.97 9.11 -2.78
N PHE A 216 1.06 10.08 -3.68
CA PHE A 216 -0.11 10.78 -4.21
C PHE A 216 -1.09 9.81 -4.87
N ILE A 217 -0.63 8.90 -5.73
CA ILE A 217 -1.47 7.92 -6.43
C ILE A 217 -2.19 7.03 -5.43
N VAL A 218 -1.49 6.56 -4.38
CA VAL A 218 -2.10 5.72 -3.34
C VAL A 218 -3.30 6.43 -2.69
N TYR A 219 -3.14 7.68 -2.25
CA TYR A 219 -4.27 8.44 -1.68
C TYR A 219 -5.35 8.71 -2.71
N PHE A 220 -4.97 9.27 -3.86
CA PHE A 220 -5.92 9.76 -4.84
C PHE A 220 -6.76 8.63 -5.44
N ILE A 221 -6.15 7.50 -5.79
CA ILE A 221 -6.89 6.33 -6.29
C ILE A 221 -7.75 5.73 -5.18
N ALA A 222 -7.25 5.62 -3.93
CA ALA A 222 -8.08 5.16 -2.82
C ALA A 222 -9.30 6.07 -2.60
N GLY A 223 -9.14 7.39 -2.74
CA GLY A 223 -10.22 8.36 -2.70
C GLY A 223 -11.22 8.18 -3.84
N ILE A 224 -10.75 7.96 -5.07
CA ILE A 224 -11.62 7.64 -6.21
C ILE A 224 -12.41 6.35 -5.96
N LYS A 225 -11.77 5.30 -5.42
CA LYS A 225 -12.44 4.03 -5.11
C LYS A 225 -13.48 4.17 -4.00
N LYS A 226 -13.32 5.15 -3.11
CA LYS A 226 -14.31 5.51 -2.07
C LYS A 226 -15.49 6.35 -2.59
N LEU A 227 -15.50 6.73 -3.87
CA LEU A 227 -16.70 7.31 -4.50
C LEU A 227 -17.75 6.23 -4.84
N ASP A 228 -17.44 4.95 -4.62
CA ASP A 228 -18.40 3.87 -4.74
C ASP A 228 -19.61 4.09 -3.80
N ALA A 229 -20.80 3.72 -4.28
CA ALA A 229 -22.06 3.92 -3.56
C ALA A 229 -22.03 3.26 -2.17
N ASP A 230 -21.43 2.06 -2.04
CA ASP A 230 -21.36 1.37 -0.75
C ASP A 230 -20.53 2.13 0.29
N TRP A 231 -19.53 2.91 -0.14
CA TRP A 231 -18.76 3.73 0.78
C TRP A 231 -19.50 5.03 1.11
N VAL A 232 -20.01 5.72 0.09
CA VAL A 232 -20.69 7.02 0.28
C VAL A 232 -21.94 6.88 1.15
N GLU A 233 -22.66 5.77 1.02
CA GLU A 233 -23.88 5.49 1.79
C GLU A 233 -23.60 4.88 3.18
N GLY A 234 -22.33 4.56 3.50
CA GLY A 234 -21.94 4.07 4.82
C GLY A 234 -22.11 2.57 5.05
N TYR A 235 -22.29 1.78 3.99
CA TYR A 235 -22.43 0.31 4.06
C TYR A 235 -21.09 -0.43 4.14
N SER A 236 -19.99 0.26 3.85
CA SER A 236 -18.65 -0.32 3.99
C SER A 236 -18.21 -0.22 5.45
N MET A 237 -17.64 -1.27 6.05
CA MET A 237 -17.11 -1.16 7.43
C MET A 237 -18.11 -0.55 8.44
N GLY A 238 -19.41 -0.82 8.32
CA GLY A 238 -20.47 -0.08 9.02
C GLY A 238 -20.35 -0.06 10.55
N SER A 239 -19.71 -1.08 11.14
CA SER A 239 -19.47 -1.18 12.58
C SER A 239 -18.33 -0.29 13.09
N LEU A 240 -17.51 0.30 12.22
CA LEU A 240 -16.29 1.02 12.61
C LEU A 240 -16.59 2.27 13.45
N GLY A 241 -17.72 2.93 13.19
CA GLY A 241 -18.19 4.08 13.98
C GLY A 241 -18.47 3.78 15.46
N ARG A 242 -18.61 2.50 15.83
CA ARG A 242 -18.79 2.06 17.24
C ARG A 242 -17.51 2.11 18.06
N HIS A 243 -16.35 2.14 17.39
CA HIS A 243 -15.06 2.07 18.05
C HIS A 243 -14.83 3.26 18.99
N TRP A 244 -14.13 3.04 20.10
CA TRP A 244 -13.98 4.03 21.18
C TRP A 244 -13.31 5.34 20.73
N LEU A 245 -12.48 5.28 19.68
CA LEU A 245 -11.85 6.45 19.06
C LEU A 245 -12.86 7.48 18.57
N PHE A 246 -14.06 7.04 18.20
CA PHE A 246 -15.14 7.91 17.72
C PHE A 246 -16.11 8.35 18.84
N SER A 247 -15.94 7.86 20.08
CA SER A 247 -16.78 8.26 21.22
C SER A 247 -16.90 9.77 21.43
N PRO A 248 -15.84 10.60 21.25
CA PRO A 248 -15.99 12.05 21.36
C PRO A 248 -16.99 12.64 20.37
N PHE A 249 -17.06 12.13 19.14
CA PHE A 249 -18.04 12.57 18.14
C PHE A 249 -19.46 12.12 18.48
N ARG A 250 -19.59 10.94 19.10
CA ARG A 250 -20.88 10.40 19.57
C ARG A 250 -21.50 11.15 20.74
N LEU A 251 -20.76 12.08 21.37
CA LEU A 251 -21.35 13.04 22.34
C LEU A 251 -22.19 14.12 21.64
N LEU A 252 -21.92 14.37 20.35
CA LEU A 252 -22.56 15.43 19.56
C LEU A 252 -23.47 14.88 18.45
N MET A 253 -23.25 13.63 18.03
CA MET A 253 -23.91 13.02 16.87
C MET A 253 -24.36 11.59 17.20
N SER A 254 -25.37 11.07 16.50
CA SER A 254 -25.72 9.65 16.59
C SER A 254 -24.58 8.77 16.07
N GLU A 255 -24.61 7.48 16.43
CA GLU A 255 -23.64 6.51 15.91
C GLU A 255 -23.69 6.40 14.38
N GLU A 256 -24.89 6.34 13.82
CA GLU A 256 -25.12 6.27 12.36
C GLU A 256 -24.54 7.50 11.67
N LEU A 257 -24.80 8.71 12.21
CA LEU A 257 -24.29 9.95 11.64
C LEU A 257 -22.77 10.09 11.80
N THR A 258 -22.22 9.60 12.91
CA THR A 258 -20.76 9.54 13.14
C THR A 258 -20.10 8.62 12.12
N SER A 259 -20.67 7.43 11.88
CA SER A 259 -20.20 6.50 10.85
C SER A 259 -20.25 7.15 9.46
N LEU A 260 -21.38 7.75 9.09
CA LEU A 260 -21.54 8.33 7.76
C LEU A 260 -20.64 9.57 7.52
N LEU A 261 -20.62 10.53 8.44
CA LEU A 261 -19.92 11.80 8.21
C LEU A 261 -18.43 11.74 8.57
N VAL A 262 -18.08 11.14 9.72
CA VAL A 262 -16.70 11.16 10.22
C VAL A 262 -15.89 10.04 9.59
N VAL A 263 -16.39 8.81 9.61
CA VAL A 263 -15.67 7.65 9.06
C VAL A 263 -15.69 7.68 7.54
N HIS A 264 -16.87 7.67 6.92
CA HIS A 264 -17.01 7.57 5.47
C HIS A 264 -16.73 8.89 4.77
N GLY A 265 -17.42 9.96 5.17
CA GLY A 265 -17.21 11.29 4.62
C GLY A 265 -15.80 11.80 4.85
N GLY A 266 -15.31 11.73 6.09
CA GLY A 266 -13.95 12.13 6.44
C GLY A 266 -12.88 11.30 5.74
N GLY A 267 -13.03 9.97 5.70
CA GLY A 267 -12.11 9.09 4.99
C GLY A 267 -12.06 9.36 3.48
N LEU A 268 -13.21 9.57 2.84
CA LEU A 268 -13.30 9.92 1.42
C LEU A 268 -12.63 11.27 1.12
N VAL A 269 -13.01 12.33 1.84
CA VAL A 269 -12.46 13.68 1.62
C VAL A 269 -10.96 13.69 1.85
N LEU A 270 -10.48 13.03 2.91
CA LEU A 270 -9.06 12.96 3.19
C LEU A 270 -8.31 12.23 2.06
N ASP A 271 -8.71 11.03 1.67
CA ASP A 271 -8.00 10.28 0.63
C ASP A 271 -8.01 11.01 -0.71
N LEU A 272 -9.14 11.63 -1.10
CA LEU A 272 -9.25 12.36 -2.36
C LEU A 272 -8.41 13.65 -2.40
N THR A 273 -8.20 14.30 -1.25
CA THR A 273 -7.55 15.61 -1.18
C THR A 273 -6.12 15.59 -0.63
N ALA A 274 -5.74 14.61 0.19
CA ALA A 274 -4.46 14.57 0.92
C ALA A 274 -3.27 14.74 -0.01
N GLY A 275 -3.25 14.03 -1.14
CA GLY A 275 -2.20 14.16 -2.14
C GLY A 275 -2.01 15.61 -2.62
N PHE A 276 -3.10 16.29 -3.00
CA PHE A 276 -3.05 17.68 -3.45
C PHE A 276 -2.61 18.62 -2.32
N LEU A 277 -3.19 18.47 -1.13
CA LEU A 277 -2.90 19.34 0.01
C LEU A 277 -1.45 19.22 0.50
N LEU A 278 -0.83 18.05 0.36
CA LEU A 278 0.60 17.84 0.69
C LEU A 278 1.55 18.52 -0.30
N PHE A 279 1.17 18.60 -1.59
CA PHE A 279 2.00 19.23 -2.62
C PHE A 279 2.07 20.75 -2.46
N LEU A 280 0.98 21.39 -2.07
CA LEU A 280 0.88 22.85 -1.96
C LEU A 280 1.50 23.34 -0.65
N ASP A 281 2.47 24.28 -0.73
CA ASP A 281 3.18 24.81 0.43
C ASP A 281 2.26 25.40 1.51
N ALA A 282 1.18 26.08 1.09
CA ALA A 282 0.23 26.75 1.99
C ALA A 282 -0.62 25.76 2.80
N THR A 283 -0.99 24.62 2.22
CA THR A 283 -1.85 23.62 2.88
C THR A 283 -1.08 22.49 3.53
N ARG A 284 0.21 22.31 3.17
CA ARG A 284 1.02 21.18 3.64
C ARG A 284 1.03 20.99 5.15
N PRO A 285 1.19 22.02 6.02
CA PRO A 285 1.17 21.80 7.46
C PRO A 285 -0.15 21.20 7.97
N PHE A 286 -1.28 21.67 7.44
CA PHE A 286 -2.60 21.12 7.76
C PHE A 286 -2.74 19.69 7.24
N ALA A 287 -2.31 19.44 6.00
CA ALA A 287 -2.32 18.10 5.42
C ALA A 287 -1.48 17.10 6.23
N LEU A 288 -0.28 17.50 6.66
CA LEU A 288 0.59 16.68 7.50
C LEU A 288 -0.07 16.34 8.84
N PHE A 289 -0.79 17.29 9.46
CA PHE A 289 -1.54 17.03 10.69
C PHE A 289 -2.62 15.97 10.47
N PHE A 290 -3.52 16.18 9.50
CA PHE A 290 -4.64 15.27 9.25
C PHE A 290 -4.21 13.90 8.75
N VAL A 291 -3.24 13.84 7.84
CA VAL A 291 -2.67 12.57 7.35
C VAL A 291 -1.99 11.82 8.50
N SER A 292 -1.24 12.52 9.36
CA SER A 292 -0.60 11.85 10.50
C SER A 292 -1.62 11.31 11.50
N TYR A 293 -2.64 12.12 11.82
CA TYR A 293 -3.74 11.70 12.68
C TYR A 293 -4.47 10.48 12.10
N PHE A 294 -4.77 10.48 10.80
CA PHE A 294 -5.42 9.36 10.12
C PHE A 294 -4.62 8.07 10.20
N HIS A 295 -3.30 8.11 9.98
CA HIS A 295 -2.46 6.92 10.10
C HIS A 295 -2.32 6.46 11.54
N CYS A 296 -2.16 7.36 12.51
CA CYS A 296 -2.18 7.00 13.92
C CYS A 296 -3.52 6.34 14.32
N MET A 297 -4.65 6.82 13.80
CA MET A 297 -5.95 6.23 14.03
C MET A 297 -6.05 4.84 13.37
N ASN A 298 -5.60 4.68 12.12
CA ASN A 298 -5.59 3.40 11.42
C ASN A 298 -4.72 2.35 12.12
N SER A 299 -3.63 2.75 12.77
CA SER A 299 -2.79 1.82 13.54
C SER A 299 -3.49 1.26 14.77
N GLN A 300 -4.57 1.90 15.24
CA GLN A 300 -5.38 1.44 16.36
C GLN A 300 -6.66 0.72 15.89
N LEU A 301 -7.25 1.18 14.77
CA LEU A 301 -8.48 0.61 14.21
C LEU A 301 -8.26 -0.72 13.50
N PHE A 302 -7.11 -0.88 12.84
CA PHE A 302 -6.88 -1.99 11.94
C PHE A 302 -5.56 -2.70 12.22
N SER A 303 -5.58 -4.02 12.17
CA SER A 303 -4.38 -4.87 12.18
C SER A 303 -3.78 -4.97 10.77
N ILE A 304 -3.27 -3.86 10.25
CA ILE A 304 -2.69 -3.73 8.89
C ILE A 304 -1.16 -3.59 8.89
N GLY A 305 -0.51 -4.14 9.93
CA GLY A 305 0.94 -4.22 10.05
C GLY A 305 1.64 -2.86 10.00
N MET A 306 2.80 -2.82 9.32
CA MET A 306 3.69 -1.66 9.27
C MET A 306 3.18 -0.47 8.43
N PHE A 307 1.99 -0.58 7.82
CA PHE A 307 1.51 0.38 6.84
C PHE A 307 1.37 1.81 7.38
N PRO A 308 0.69 2.05 8.52
CA PRO A 308 0.54 3.40 9.04
C PRO A 308 1.89 4.07 9.33
N PHE A 309 2.84 3.32 9.89
CA PHE A 309 4.19 3.82 10.19
C PHE A 309 4.98 4.13 8.92
N THR A 310 4.83 3.30 7.88
CA THR A 310 5.47 3.55 6.58
C THR A 310 4.89 4.79 5.91
N MET A 311 3.57 4.99 5.96
CA MET A 311 2.96 6.20 5.43
C MET A 311 3.41 7.44 6.20
N LEU A 312 3.48 7.38 7.54
CA LEU A 312 4.06 8.45 8.37
C LEU A 312 5.51 8.76 7.98
N ALA A 313 6.34 7.75 7.72
CA ALA A 313 7.72 7.93 7.27
C ALA A 313 7.84 8.56 5.87
N THR A 314 6.81 8.42 5.02
CA THR A 314 6.78 9.05 3.68
C THR A 314 6.32 10.50 3.72
N SER A 315 5.51 10.92 4.71
CA SER A 315 4.96 12.29 4.81
C SER A 315 6.03 13.40 4.74
N PRO A 316 7.20 13.29 5.41
CA PRO A 316 8.27 14.28 5.30
C PRO A 316 8.89 14.42 3.90
N LEU A 317 8.64 13.49 2.97
CA LEU A 317 9.07 13.64 1.59
C LEU A 317 8.42 14.86 0.92
N PHE A 318 7.23 15.26 1.35
CA PHE A 318 6.53 16.42 0.79
C PHE A 318 7.06 17.76 1.31
N CYS A 319 7.75 17.76 2.45
CA CYS A 319 8.41 18.96 2.99
C CYS A 319 9.55 19.47 2.10
N TYR A 320 10.07 20.65 2.44
CA TYR A 320 11.27 21.18 1.80
C TYR A 320 12.43 20.19 1.88
N PRO A 321 13.15 19.86 0.79
CA PRO A 321 14.17 18.81 0.77
C PRO A 321 15.30 18.96 1.80
N ASP A 322 15.56 20.18 2.28
CA ASP A 322 16.55 20.54 3.29
C ASP A 322 16.01 20.54 4.73
N TRP A 323 14.73 20.18 4.96
CA TRP A 323 14.09 20.15 6.29
C TRP A 323 14.91 19.43 7.36
N PRO A 324 15.61 18.29 7.10
CA PRO A 324 16.37 17.62 8.14
C PRO A 324 17.51 18.49 8.65
N ARG A 325 18.15 19.26 7.78
CA ARG A 325 19.26 20.15 8.17
C ARG A 325 18.78 21.26 9.07
N ARG A 326 17.63 21.85 8.73
CA ARG A 326 17.01 22.93 9.53
C ARG A 326 16.64 22.42 10.92
N LEU A 327 16.07 21.23 10.99
CA LEU A 327 15.73 20.58 12.26
C LEU A 327 17.01 20.29 13.09
N ILE A 328 18.03 19.68 12.47
CA ILE A 328 19.30 19.34 13.14
C ILE A 328 20.00 20.60 13.67
N ALA A 329 19.95 21.70 12.94
CA ALA A 329 20.57 22.97 13.35
C ALA A 329 19.95 23.57 14.62
N CYS A 330 18.72 23.18 14.99
CA CYS A 330 18.07 23.59 16.23
C CYS A 330 18.54 22.81 17.46
N PHE A 331 19.21 21.66 17.28
CA PHE A 331 19.69 20.85 18.41
C PHE A 331 21.00 21.38 19.00
N PRO A 332 21.26 21.19 20.31
CA PRO A 332 22.53 21.51 20.94
C PRO A 332 23.74 20.84 20.26
N ALA A 333 24.91 21.48 20.31
CA ALA A 333 26.12 21.03 19.60
C ALA A 333 26.58 19.60 19.93
N TRP A 334 26.35 19.12 21.16
CA TRP A 334 26.68 17.76 21.58
C TRP A 334 25.83 16.70 20.87
N PHE A 335 24.57 16.99 20.55
CA PHE A 335 23.73 16.12 19.71
C PHE A 335 24.11 16.19 18.23
N GLN A 336 24.56 17.36 17.75
CA GLN A 336 24.98 17.53 16.36
C GLN A 336 26.19 16.65 15.98
N MET A 337 26.99 16.21 16.95
CA MET A 337 28.12 15.30 16.74
C MET A 337 27.68 13.92 16.23
N PHE A 338 26.49 13.46 16.62
CA PHE A 338 25.95 12.16 16.23
C PHE A 338 24.94 12.25 15.08
N LEU A 339 24.61 13.47 14.63
CA LEU A 339 23.59 13.75 13.62
C LEU A 339 24.20 14.03 12.23
N PRO A 340 23.39 13.91 11.16
CA PRO A 340 23.82 14.19 9.79
C PRO A 340 24.37 15.61 9.56
N LEU A 341 25.21 15.75 8.53
CA LEU A 341 25.82 17.03 8.14
C LEU A 341 24.78 18.14 7.88
N THR A 342 24.93 19.30 8.53
CA THR A 342 24.12 20.50 8.27
C THR A 342 24.66 21.34 7.10
N LYS A 343 25.88 21.08 6.63
CA LYS A 343 26.55 21.82 5.54
C LYS A 343 25.79 21.72 4.20
N PRO A 344 25.77 22.78 3.38
CA PRO A 344 25.10 22.74 2.08
C PRO A 344 25.66 21.64 1.17
N PRO A 345 24.83 21.06 0.29
CA PRO A 345 25.23 19.96 -0.58
C PRO A 345 26.24 20.39 -1.65
N GLN A 346 27.16 19.49 -1.97
CA GLN A 346 28.12 19.67 -3.07
C GLN A 346 27.51 19.33 -4.43
N ARG A 347 28.14 19.79 -5.52
CA ARG A 347 27.67 19.54 -6.89
C ARG A 347 27.73 18.05 -7.27
N SER A 348 26.78 17.63 -8.11
CA SER A 348 26.70 16.26 -8.64
C SER A 348 26.71 16.28 -10.16
N LEU A 349 27.41 15.33 -10.77
CA LEU A 349 27.47 15.18 -12.23
C LEU A 349 26.14 14.73 -12.85
N GLU A 350 25.23 14.25 -12.01
CA GLU A 350 23.93 13.71 -12.45
C GLU A 350 22.87 14.80 -12.60
N CYS A 351 23.08 15.97 -11.99
CA CYS A 351 22.16 17.10 -12.06
C CYS A 351 22.46 18.02 -13.25
N VAL A 352 21.44 18.78 -13.67
CA VAL A 352 21.53 19.83 -14.69
C VAL A 352 21.47 21.19 -13.99
N TYR A 353 22.53 21.98 -14.14
CA TYR A 353 22.66 23.32 -13.57
C TYR A 353 22.41 24.38 -14.65
N LEU A 354 21.27 25.09 -14.57
CA LEU A 354 20.82 26.06 -15.58
C LEU A 354 21.65 27.36 -15.61
N GLU A 355 22.29 27.74 -14.49
CA GLU A 355 23.14 28.94 -14.39
C GLU A 355 24.29 28.96 -15.43
N MET A 356 24.72 27.78 -15.90
CA MET A 356 25.75 27.64 -16.93
C MET A 356 25.24 27.79 -18.38
N GLU A 357 23.92 27.81 -18.61
CA GLU A 357 23.36 28.08 -19.95
C GLU A 357 23.35 29.57 -20.27
N GLN A 358 23.18 30.44 -19.27
CA GLN A 358 23.16 31.90 -19.46
C GLN A 358 24.56 32.52 -19.68
N GLN A 359 25.62 31.88 -19.20
CA GLN A 359 27.00 32.36 -19.37
C GLN A 359 27.71 31.81 -20.62
N ARG A 360 27.04 30.99 -21.45
CA ARG A 360 27.60 30.43 -22.68
C ARG A 360 27.20 31.25 -23.91
N PRO A 361 28.06 31.34 -24.94
CA PRO A 361 27.71 32.03 -26.18
C PRO A 361 26.42 31.44 -26.77
N LYS A 362 25.50 32.33 -27.17
CA LYS A 362 24.21 32.00 -27.79
C LYS A 362 24.45 31.06 -28.98
N GLY A 363 24.11 29.78 -28.85
CA GLY A 363 24.18 28.82 -29.96
C GLY A 363 24.59 27.39 -29.58
N ALA A 364 25.22 27.15 -28.43
CA ALA A 364 25.67 25.81 -28.02
C ALA A 364 24.93 25.29 -26.79
N ALA A 365 23.65 24.92 -26.96
CA ALA A 365 22.92 24.18 -25.93
C ALA A 365 23.71 22.89 -25.59
N LYS A 366 24.04 22.67 -24.31
CA LYS A 366 24.73 21.45 -23.90
C LYS A 366 23.78 20.28 -24.18
N LYS A 367 24.16 19.38 -25.10
CA LYS A 367 23.36 18.17 -25.38
C LYS A 367 23.13 17.42 -24.06
N LEU A 368 21.87 17.29 -23.67
CA LEU A 368 21.47 16.53 -22.50
C LEU A 368 22.03 15.11 -22.59
N GLY A 369 22.72 14.67 -21.53
CA GLY A 369 23.28 13.33 -21.47
C GLY A 369 22.20 12.25 -21.48
N LEU A 370 22.58 11.04 -21.90
CA LEU A 370 21.66 9.90 -21.98
C LEU A 370 21.02 9.58 -20.63
N ARG A 371 21.79 9.63 -19.54
CA ARG A 371 21.31 9.33 -18.18
C ARG A 371 20.20 10.28 -17.72
N GLN A 372 20.31 11.58 -17.99
CA GLN A 372 19.29 12.56 -17.65
C GLN A 372 17.98 12.31 -18.40
N LYS A 373 18.08 11.95 -19.69
CA LYS A 373 16.92 11.57 -20.51
C LYS A 373 16.28 10.28 -19.99
N LEU A 374 17.08 9.26 -19.68
CA LEU A 374 16.56 7.99 -19.14
C LEU A 374 15.84 8.18 -17.81
N GLY A 375 16.37 9.02 -16.90
CA GLY A 375 15.68 9.35 -15.65
C GLY A 375 14.31 10.03 -15.87
N ALA A 376 14.23 10.93 -16.84
CA ALA A 376 12.96 11.57 -17.20
C ALA A 376 11.98 10.58 -17.87
N ILE A 377 12.46 9.73 -18.79
CA ILE A 377 11.64 8.69 -19.44
C ILE A 377 11.10 7.73 -18.39
N PHE A 378 11.96 7.23 -17.49
CA PHE A 378 11.57 6.37 -16.38
C PHE A 378 10.47 7.02 -15.53
N THR A 379 10.66 8.29 -15.15
CA THR A 379 9.66 9.02 -14.35
C THR A 379 8.30 9.09 -15.03
N VAL A 380 8.27 9.43 -16.33
CA VAL A 380 7.01 9.54 -17.09
C VAL A 380 6.35 8.17 -17.25
N LEU A 381 7.11 7.16 -17.69
CA LEU A 381 6.59 5.81 -17.89
C LEU A 381 6.06 5.21 -16.58
N TYR A 382 6.80 5.39 -15.48
CA TYR A 382 6.39 4.90 -14.17
C TYR A 382 5.08 5.53 -13.70
N ILE A 383 4.93 6.85 -13.83
CA ILE A 383 3.69 7.54 -13.44
C ILE A 383 2.51 7.05 -14.30
N LEU A 384 2.69 6.94 -15.61
CA LEU A 384 1.64 6.44 -16.51
C LEU A 384 1.24 5.00 -16.18
N GLU A 385 2.23 4.15 -15.91
CA GLU A 385 2.02 2.76 -15.50
C GLU A 385 1.23 2.70 -14.19
N GLN A 386 1.61 3.44 -13.15
CA GLN A 386 0.92 3.43 -11.85
C GLN A 386 -0.49 4.02 -11.88
N PHE A 387 -0.81 4.90 -12.84
CA PHE A 387 -2.20 5.33 -13.08
C PHE A 387 -3.00 4.30 -13.87
N PHE A 388 -2.36 3.55 -14.78
CA PHE A 388 -3.03 2.57 -15.62
C PHE A 388 -3.35 1.27 -14.89
N LEU A 389 -2.37 0.75 -14.14
CA LEU A 389 -2.41 -0.58 -13.53
C LEU A 389 -3.64 -0.82 -12.64
N PRO A 390 -4.06 0.10 -11.74
CA PRO A 390 -5.26 -0.06 -10.90
C PRO A 390 -6.59 -0.18 -11.66
N TYR A 391 -6.60 0.02 -12.98
CA TYR A 391 -7.78 -0.11 -13.85
C TYR A 391 -7.59 -1.13 -14.97
N SER A 392 -6.46 -1.85 -15.00
CA SER A 392 -6.09 -2.79 -16.06
C SER A 392 -6.88 -4.12 -16.05
N HIS A 393 -7.90 -4.25 -15.20
CA HIS A 393 -8.64 -5.49 -14.92
C HIS A 393 -9.43 -6.05 -16.12
N PHE A 394 -9.58 -5.26 -17.18
CA PHE A 394 -10.12 -5.73 -18.46
C PHE A 394 -9.16 -6.70 -19.17
N ILE A 395 -7.86 -6.68 -18.82
CA ILE A 395 -6.85 -7.63 -19.31
C ILE A 395 -6.93 -8.92 -18.51
N THR A 396 -6.87 -8.82 -17.17
CA THR A 396 -6.77 -9.98 -16.28
C THR A 396 -8.13 -10.41 -15.72
N LYS A 397 -9.07 -10.75 -16.60
CA LYS A 397 -10.47 -11.03 -16.26
C LYS A 397 -10.67 -12.21 -15.31
N GLY A 398 -9.72 -13.14 -15.24
CA GLY A 398 -9.81 -14.33 -14.38
C GLY A 398 -9.67 -14.04 -12.90
N TYR A 399 -9.09 -12.89 -12.54
CA TYR A 399 -9.02 -12.43 -11.15
C TYR A 399 -10.23 -11.58 -10.75
N ASN A 400 -11.09 -11.20 -11.70
CA ASN A 400 -12.30 -10.45 -11.39
C ASN A 400 -13.30 -11.39 -10.72
N ASN A 401 -13.69 -11.05 -9.49
CA ASN A 401 -14.78 -11.71 -8.77
C ASN A 401 -15.94 -10.71 -8.65
N TRP A 402 -16.61 -10.60 -7.50
CA TRP A 402 -17.52 -9.46 -7.25
C TRP A 402 -16.79 -8.12 -7.18
N THR A 403 -15.48 -8.15 -6.92
CA THR A 403 -14.58 -7.00 -7.02
C THR A 403 -13.60 -7.22 -8.16
N ASN A 404 -13.30 -6.17 -8.91
CA ASN A 404 -12.41 -6.26 -10.06
C ASN A 404 -10.94 -6.31 -9.64
N GLY A 405 -10.17 -7.12 -10.37
CA GLY A 405 -8.72 -7.20 -10.24
C GLY A 405 -8.20 -8.18 -9.20
N LEU A 406 -6.89 -8.39 -9.28
CA LEU A 406 -6.13 -9.18 -8.31
C LEU A 406 -6.09 -8.45 -6.97
N TYR A 407 -6.34 -9.17 -5.89
CA TYR A 407 -6.38 -8.59 -4.55
C TYR A 407 -5.05 -7.92 -4.18
N GLY A 408 -5.12 -6.72 -3.61
CA GLY A 408 -3.96 -6.01 -3.07
C GLY A 408 -3.10 -5.26 -4.10
N TYR A 409 -3.64 -5.00 -5.30
CA TYR A 409 -2.93 -4.33 -6.40
C TYR A 409 -3.58 -3.01 -6.84
N SER A 410 -4.89 -2.84 -6.62
CA SER A 410 -5.69 -1.75 -7.21
C SER A 410 -5.92 -0.55 -6.30
N TRP A 411 -5.25 -0.49 -5.15
CA TRP A 411 -5.44 0.54 -4.11
C TRP A 411 -6.86 0.58 -3.51
N ASP A 412 -7.61 -0.52 -3.63
CA ASP A 412 -8.93 -0.68 -2.99
C ASP A 412 -8.73 -0.87 -1.47
N MET A 413 -8.51 0.24 -0.75
CA MET A 413 -8.20 0.22 0.68
C MET A 413 -9.47 0.32 1.54
N MET A 414 -9.85 -0.81 2.13
CA MET A 414 -10.97 -0.97 3.08
C MET A 414 -12.37 -0.65 2.53
N VAL A 415 -12.57 -0.76 1.20
CA VAL A 415 -13.88 -0.47 0.56
C VAL A 415 -14.88 -1.64 0.69
N HIS A 416 -14.41 -2.85 0.99
CA HIS A 416 -15.25 -4.04 1.02
C HIS A 416 -15.09 -4.80 2.32
N SER A 417 -16.19 -4.97 3.04
CA SER A 417 -16.34 -5.93 4.14
C SER A 417 -17.00 -7.20 3.61
N ARG A 418 -16.47 -8.36 3.99
CA ARG A 418 -17.02 -9.67 3.60
C ARG A 418 -17.27 -10.51 4.84
N SER A 419 -18.43 -11.16 4.90
CA SER A 419 -18.79 -12.11 5.94
C SER A 419 -19.28 -13.41 5.31
N HIS A 420 -18.87 -14.55 5.87
CA HIS A 420 -19.21 -15.86 5.35
C HIS A 420 -20.03 -16.62 6.37
N GLN A 421 -21.23 -17.02 5.98
CA GLN A 421 -22.10 -17.84 6.83
C GLN A 421 -21.77 -19.33 6.69
N HIS A 422 -21.59 -19.80 5.45
CA HIS A 422 -21.48 -21.22 5.14
C HIS A 422 -20.39 -21.45 4.09
N VAL A 423 -19.46 -22.35 4.39
CA VAL A 423 -18.45 -22.85 3.45
C VAL A 423 -18.43 -24.37 3.57
N LYS A 424 -18.84 -25.06 2.51
CA LYS A 424 -18.86 -26.52 2.43
C LYS A 424 -18.03 -26.98 1.24
N ILE A 425 -17.20 -27.98 1.49
CA ILE A 425 -16.41 -28.66 0.46
C ILE A 425 -16.89 -30.10 0.41
N THR A 426 -17.33 -30.52 -0.77
CA THR A 426 -17.78 -31.88 -1.03
C THR A 426 -16.86 -32.50 -2.06
N TYR A 427 -16.41 -33.73 -1.79
CA TYR A 427 -15.72 -34.53 -2.80
C TYR A 427 -16.61 -35.70 -3.22
N ARG A 428 -16.44 -36.14 -4.45
CA ARG A 428 -17.03 -37.35 -5.00
C ARG A 428 -15.95 -38.14 -5.71
N ASP A 429 -15.79 -39.43 -5.39
CA ASP A 429 -14.90 -40.29 -6.16
C ASP A 429 -15.61 -40.70 -7.45
N GLY A 430 -15.07 -40.28 -8.60
CA GLY A 430 -15.58 -40.65 -9.93
C GLY A 430 -15.62 -42.17 -10.16
N ARG A 431 -14.79 -42.94 -9.44
CA ARG A 431 -14.72 -44.40 -9.58
C ARG A 431 -15.75 -45.14 -8.72
N THR A 432 -15.87 -44.78 -7.44
CA THR A 432 -16.76 -45.50 -6.49
C THR A 432 -18.13 -44.83 -6.36
N GLY A 433 -18.24 -43.57 -6.74
CA GLY A 433 -19.41 -42.72 -6.49
C GLY A 433 -19.56 -42.29 -5.04
N GLU A 434 -18.61 -42.62 -4.16
CA GLU A 434 -18.63 -42.23 -2.75
C GLU A 434 -18.53 -40.70 -2.63
N VAL A 435 -19.40 -40.13 -1.79
CA VAL A 435 -19.46 -38.69 -1.52
C VAL A 435 -19.04 -38.46 -0.08
N GLY A 436 -18.13 -37.51 0.12
CA GLY A 436 -17.71 -37.10 1.45
C GLY A 436 -17.51 -35.59 1.58
N TYR A 437 -17.20 -35.16 2.80
CA TYR A 437 -17.07 -33.75 3.15
C TYR A 437 -15.70 -33.47 3.73
N LEU A 438 -15.14 -32.32 3.39
CA LEU A 438 -13.87 -31.84 3.93
C LEU A 438 -14.09 -30.62 4.81
N ASN A 439 -13.36 -30.56 5.92
CA ASN A 439 -13.27 -29.32 6.69
C ASN A 439 -12.55 -28.26 5.83
N PRO A 440 -13.14 -27.08 5.59
CA PRO A 440 -12.56 -26.06 4.71
C PRO A 440 -11.13 -25.63 5.06
N GLY A 441 -10.73 -25.71 6.34
CA GLY A 441 -9.41 -25.31 6.83
C GLY A 441 -8.39 -26.44 7.00
N VAL A 442 -8.69 -27.67 6.60
CA VAL A 442 -7.83 -28.83 6.94
C VAL A 442 -6.43 -28.75 6.32
N PHE A 443 -6.31 -28.26 5.07
CA PHE A 443 -5.04 -28.23 4.34
C PHE A 443 -4.56 -26.79 4.02
N THR A 444 -5.11 -25.77 4.68
CA THR A 444 -4.67 -24.38 4.48
C THR A 444 -4.94 -23.54 5.73
N GLN A 445 -3.96 -22.69 6.08
CA GLN A 445 -4.10 -21.72 7.17
C GLN A 445 -4.83 -20.46 6.74
N SER A 446 -4.86 -20.16 5.44
CA SER A 446 -5.55 -18.99 4.93
C SER A 446 -7.02 -19.29 4.66
N ARG A 447 -7.88 -18.33 4.98
CA ARG A 447 -9.30 -18.34 4.62
C ARG A 447 -9.59 -17.62 3.31
N ARG A 448 -8.60 -16.96 2.68
CA ARG A 448 -8.84 -16.08 1.52
C ARG A 448 -9.20 -16.81 0.22
N TRP A 449 -8.84 -18.09 0.12
CA TRP A 449 -9.14 -18.87 -1.09
C TRP A 449 -10.64 -18.92 -1.41
N LYS A 450 -11.50 -18.80 -0.40
CA LYS A 450 -12.96 -18.83 -0.56
C LYS A 450 -13.53 -17.61 -1.27
N ASP A 451 -12.77 -16.51 -1.38
CA ASP A 451 -13.23 -15.25 -1.98
C ASP A 451 -12.72 -15.05 -3.42
N HIS A 452 -11.85 -15.94 -3.89
CA HIS A 452 -11.07 -15.72 -5.10
C HIS A 452 -11.04 -16.98 -5.98
N ALA A 453 -11.62 -16.89 -7.17
CA ALA A 453 -11.71 -18.01 -8.11
C ALA A 453 -10.36 -18.68 -8.42
N ASP A 454 -9.29 -17.90 -8.58
CA ASP A 454 -7.95 -18.42 -8.88
C ASP A 454 -7.39 -19.26 -7.74
N MET A 455 -7.57 -18.79 -6.50
CA MET A 455 -7.14 -19.51 -5.31
C MET A 455 -8.02 -20.73 -5.06
N LEU A 456 -9.33 -20.64 -5.27
CA LEU A 456 -10.24 -21.77 -5.14
C LEU A 456 -9.90 -22.89 -6.15
N LYS A 457 -9.55 -22.53 -7.39
CA LYS A 457 -9.02 -23.48 -8.39
C LYS A 457 -7.70 -24.13 -7.94
N GLN A 458 -6.78 -23.33 -7.39
CA GLN A 458 -5.52 -23.86 -6.83
C GLN A 458 -5.80 -24.82 -5.66
N TYR A 459 -6.76 -24.49 -4.80
CA TYR A 459 -7.12 -25.35 -3.68
C TYR A 459 -7.73 -26.67 -4.16
N ALA A 460 -8.70 -26.62 -5.07
CA ALA A 460 -9.30 -27.80 -5.68
C ALA A 460 -8.25 -28.73 -6.30
N THR A 461 -7.31 -28.15 -7.06
CA THR A 461 -6.22 -28.93 -7.70
C THR A 461 -5.32 -29.58 -6.64
N CYS A 462 -4.93 -28.84 -5.61
CA CYS A 462 -4.15 -29.39 -4.51
C CYS A 462 -4.88 -30.51 -3.76
N LEU A 463 -6.15 -30.30 -3.40
CA LEU A 463 -7.00 -31.31 -2.76
C LEU A 463 -7.13 -32.56 -3.63
N SER A 464 -7.28 -32.41 -4.95
CA SER A 464 -7.37 -33.55 -5.87
C SER A 464 -6.12 -34.42 -5.87
N HIS A 465 -4.95 -33.84 -5.59
CA HIS A 465 -3.70 -34.59 -5.44
C HIS A 465 -3.62 -35.25 -4.06
N LEU A 466 -3.92 -34.51 -2.99
CA LEU A 466 -3.85 -35.03 -1.62
C LEU A 466 -4.84 -36.16 -1.36
N LEU A 467 -6.07 -36.07 -1.87
CA LEU A 467 -7.11 -37.08 -1.64
C LEU A 467 -6.77 -38.45 -2.23
N ARG A 468 -5.87 -38.52 -3.22
CA ARG A 468 -5.36 -39.80 -3.75
C ARG A 468 -4.58 -40.59 -2.71
N ASP A 469 -3.93 -39.91 -1.77
CA ASP A 469 -3.25 -40.55 -0.65
C ASP A 469 -4.23 -41.09 0.41
N TYR A 470 -5.51 -40.70 0.33
CA TYR A 470 -6.60 -41.11 1.22
C TYR A 470 -7.62 -42.04 0.52
N ASN A 471 -7.18 -42.82 -0.46
CA ASN A 471 -7.98 -43.80 -1.22
C ASN A 471 -9.09 -43.21 -2.11
N VAL A 472 -9.08 -41.90 -2.41
CA VAL A 472 -10.00 -41.30 -3.39
C VAL A 472 -9.31 -41.26 -4.75
N SER A 473 -9.71 -42.13 -5.68
CA SER A 473 -8.97 -42.35 -6.92
C SER A 473 -9.16 -41.21 -7.92
N GLU A 474 -10.42 -40.83 -8.17
CA GLU A 474 -10.81 -39.81 -9.14
C GLU A 474 -11.62 -38.69 -8.44
N PRO A 475 -10.97 -37.85 -7.62
CA PRO A 475 -11.67 -36.83 -6.85
C PRO A 475 -12.25 -35.72 -7.74
N GLU A 476 -13.58 -35.63 -7.79
CA GLU A 476 -14.37 -34.46 -8.20
C GLU A 476 -14.60 -33.60 -6.96
N ILE A 477 -14.40 -32.28 -7.04
CA ILE A 477 -14.49 -31.39 -5.86
C ILE A 477 -15.40 -30.20 -6.12
N TYR A 478 -16.39 -30.06 -5.25
CA TYR A 478 -17.44 -29.06 -5.29
C TYR A 478 -17.34 -28.12 -4.10
N PHE A 479 -17.62 -26.85 -4.34
CA PHE A 479 -17.53 -25.80 -3.32
C PHE A 479 -18.84 -25.05 -3.22
N ASP A 480 -19.41 -25.02 -2.01
CA ASP A 480 -20.55 -24.20 -1.69
C ASP A 480 -20.12 -23.09 -0.73
N VAL A 481 -19.99 -21.87 -1.25
CA VAL A 481 -19.46 -20.71 -0.52
C VAL A 481 -20.50 -19.61 -0.50
N TRP A 482 -21.03 -19.33 0.68
CA TRP A 482 -21.97 -18.25 0.96
C TRP A 482 -21.25 -17.06 1.56
N VAL A 483 -21.43 -15.91 0.95
CA VAL A 483 -20.78 -14.67 1.36
C VAL A 483 -21.72 -13.48 1.17
N SER A 484 -21.70 -12.58 2.16
CA SER A 484 -22.25 -11.24 2.06
C SER A 484 -21.10 -10.25 1.87
N ILE A 485 -21.36 -9.22 1.05
CA ILE A 485 -20.45 -8.10 0.84
C ILE A 485 -21.17 -6.78 1.17
N ASN A 486 -20.58 -5.99 2.06
CA ASN A 486 -21.12 -4.70 2.51
C ASN A 486 -22.60 -4.81 2.93
N ASP A 487 -22.90 -5.73 3.84
CA ASP A 487 -24.20 -5.95 4.48
C ASP A 487 -25.38 -6.25 3.52
N ARG A 488 -25.08 -6.78 2.32
CA ARG A 488 -26.09 -7.38 1.44
C ARG A 488 -26.55 -8.75 1.96
N PHE A 489 -27.53 -9.35 1.29
CA PHE A 489 -27.89 -10.76 1.51
C PHE A 489 -26.66 -11.69 1.40
N GLN A 490 -26.65 -12.75 2.21
CA GLN A 490 -25.80 -13.91 1.98
C GLN A 490 -26.24 -14.59 0.69
N GLN A 491 -25.30 -14.81 -0.23
CA GLN A 491 -25.56 -15.49 -1.49
C GLN A 491 -24.35 -16.33 -1.90
N ARG A 492 -24.56 -17.25 -2.83
CA ARG A 492 -23.48 -18.09 -3.39
C ARG A 492 -22.53 -17.29 -4.26
N LEU A 493 -21.23 -17.44 -4.01
CA LEU A 493 -20.16 -16.84 -4.84
C LEU A 493 -19.85 -17.69 -6.08
N PHE A 494 -19.90 -19.01 -5.93
CA PHE A 494 -19.56 -19.97 -6.98
C PHE A 494 -20.71 -20.95 -7.23
N ASP A 495 -20.73 -21.55 -8.41
CA ASP A 495 -21.69 -22.61 -8.72
C ASP A 495 -21.37 -23.89 -7.95
N PRO A 496 -22.23 -24.35 -7.01
CA PRO A 496 -21.95 -25.51 -6.17
C PRO A 496 -22.01 -26.83 -6.95
N ASN A 497 -22.57 -26.85 -8.16
CA ASN A 497 -22.72 -28.05 -8.97
C ASN A 497 -21.56 -28.25 -9.97
N THR A 498 -20.55 -27.38 -9.93
CA THR A 498 -19.39 -27.46 -10.82
C THR A 498 -18.23 -28.18 -10.16
N ASP A 499 -17.71 -29.24 -10.80
CA ASP A 499 -16.43 -29.83 -10.39
C ASP A 499 -15.30 -28.85 -10.72
N ILE A 500 -14.73 -28.23 -9.69
CA ILE A 500 -13.70 -27.22 -9.85
C ILE A 500 -12.37 -27.83 -10.30
N VAL A 501 -12.13 -29.14 -10.06
CA VAL A 501 -10.89 -29.80 -10.52
C VAL A 501 -10.83 -29.79 -12.05
N GLN A 502 -11.94 -30.05 -12.73
CA GLN A 502 -12.00 -30.01 -14.21
C GLN A 502 -12.38 -28.64 -14.76
N ALA A 503 -13.03 -27.76 -13.98
CA ALA A 503 -13.47 -26.46 -14.46
C ALA A 503 -12.32 -25.60 -15.01
N HIS A 504 -12.51 -25.02 -16.19
CA HIS A 504 -11.52 -24.14 -16.80
C HIS A 504 -11.39 -22.82 -16.02
N TRP A 505 -10.15 -22.38 -15.82
CA TRP A 505 -9.81 -21.06 -15.31
C TRP A 505 -8.59 -20.51 -16.05
N SER A 506 -8.61 -19.22 -16.38
CA SER A 506 -7.51 -18.53 -17.07
C SER A 506 -7.41 -17.09 -16.58
N PRO A 507 -6.19 -16.54 -16.40
CA PRO A 507 -6.01 -15.15 -15.99
C PRO A 507 -6.71 -14.13 -16.91
N PHE A 508 -6.90 -14.45 -18.19
CA PHE A 508 -7.37 -13.52 -19.22
C PHE A 508 -8.85 -13.68 -19.59
N GLN A 509 -9.53 -14.70 -19.06
CA GLN A 509 -10.93 -15.00 -19.36
C GLN A 509 -11.78 -14.88 -18.10
N LYS A 510 -13.07 -14.56 -18.26
CA LYS A 510 -14.00 -14.52 -17.12
C LYS A 510 -14.21 -15.95 -16.60
N THR A 511 -14.25 -16.11 -15.28
CA THR A 511 -14.53 -17.39 -14.63
C THR A 511 -15.98 -17.80 -14.89
N PRO A 512 -16.24 -18.94 -15.56
CA PRO A 512 -17.60 -19.32 -15.97
C PRO A 512 -18.48 -19.83 -14.82
N TRP A 513 -17.86 -20.30 -13.74
CA TRP A 513 -18.52 -20.86 -12.55
C TRP A 513 -18.62 -19.85 -11.38
N LEU A 514 -18.32 -18.57 -11.63
CA LEU A 514 -18.57 -17.48 -10.69
C LEU A 514 -20.02 -16.99 -10.85
N LYS A 515 -20.76 -16.90 -9.74
CA LYS A 515 -22.12 -16.36 -9.74
C LYS A 515 -22.10 -14.82 -9.67
N PRO A 516 -23.01 -14.14 -10.39
CA PRO A 516 -23.08 -12.68 -10.36
C PRO A 516 -23.53 -12.17 -8.98
N LEU A 517 -23.05 -11.00 -8.58
CA LEU A 517 -23.56 -10.32 -7.39
C LEU A 517 -25.02 -9.88 -7.66
N LEU A 518 -25.97 -10.24 -6.80
CA LEU A 518 -27.38 -9.81 -6.91
C LEU A 518 -27.56 -8.33 -6.54
N ILE A 519 -27.05 -7.44 -7.40
CA ILE A 519 -27.06 -5.99 -7.19
C ILE A 519 -28.49 -5.43 -7.09
N ASP A 520 -29.45 -6.03 -7.81
CA ASP A 520 -30.86 -5.62 -7.82
C ASP A 520 -31.53 -5.72 -6.43
N LEU A 521 -30.95 -6.51 -5.52
CA LEU A 521 -31.42 -6.64 -4.15
C LEU A 521 -30.74 -5.65 -3.18
N SER A 522 -29.82 -4.80 -3.64
CA SER A 522 -29.07 -3.90 -2.75
C SER A 522 -29.96 -2.92 -1.98
N SER A 523 -31.10 -2.51 -2.54
CA SER A 523 -32.05 -1.62 -1.86
C SER A 523 -32.70 -2.25 -0.62
N TRP A 524 -32.62 -3.56 -0.45
CA TRP A 524 -33.16 -4.24 0.72
C TRP A 524 -32.37 -4.00 1.98
N ARG A 525 -31.11 -3.57 1.91
CA ARG A 525 -30.24 -3.35 3.08
C ARG A 525 -30.93 -2.60 4.22
N THR A 526 -31.59 -1.48 3.91
CA THR A 526 -32.32 -0.69 4.91
C THR A 526 -33.42 -1.51 5.58
N LYS A 527 -34.18 -2.28 4.79
CA LYS A 527 -35.21 -3.19 5.31
C LYS A 527 -34.62 -4.35 6.12
N LEU A 528 -33.46 -4.87 5.74
CA LEU A 528 -32.75 -5.90 6.53
C LEU A 528 -32.37 -5.36 7.90
N THR A 529 -31.79 -4.17 7.95
CA THR A 529 -31.44 -3.49 9.19
C THR A 529 -32.68 -3.14 10.03
N GLU A 530 -33.79 -2.74 9.41
CA GLU A 530 -35.06 -2.51 10.12
C GLU A 530 -35.58 -3.81 10.75
N ILE A 531 -35.56 -4.93 10.02
CA ILE A 531 -35.96 -6.23 10.55
C ILE A 531 -35.05 -6.62 11.72
N GLU A 532 -33.73 -6.51 11.55
CA GLU A 532 -32.76 -6.83 12.61
C GLU A 532 -32.98 -5.99 13.88
N LYS A 533 -33.30 -4.70 13.73
CA LYS A 533 -33.63 -3.81 14.87
C LYS A 533 -34.92 -4.19 15.60
N THR A 534 -35.84 -4.94 14.97
CA THR A 534 -37.06 -5.42 15.64
C THR A 534 -36.83 -6.71 16.44
N LEU A 535 -35.73 -7.40 16.19
CA LEU A 535 -35.38 -8.63 16.89
C LEU A 535 -34.69 -8.31 18.22
N ASP A 536 -34.79 -9.24 19.17
CA ASP A 536 -34.06 -9.10 20.42
C ASP A 536 -32.56 -9.32 20.19
N ASN A 537 -31.73 -8.82 21.12
CA ASN A 537 -30.27 -8.97 21.04
C ASN A 537 -29.78 -10.43 21.18
N GLN A 538 -30.67 -11.38 21.48
CA GLN A 538 -30.34 -12.79 21.64
C GLN A 538 -30.69 -13.61 20.39
N THR A 539 -31.38 -13.02 19.42
CA THR A 539 -31.79 -13.64 18.18
C THR A 539 -30.75 -13.35 17.11
N GLU A 540 -30.08 -14.39 16.62
CA GLU A 540 -29.27 -14.30 15.42
C GLU A 540 -30.17 -14.44 14.18
N VAL A 541 -30.09 -13.48 13.27
CA VAL A 541 -30.78 -13.52 11.98
C VAL A 541 -29.78 -13.64 10.85
N VAL A 542 -30.12 -14.42 9.82
CA VAL A 542 -29.36 -14.44 8.59
C VAL A 542 -30.29 -14.27 7.40
N PHE A 543 -29.98 -13.26 6.58
CA PHE A 543 -30.71 -12.96 5.36
C PHE A 543 -30.02 -13.61 4.18
N ILE A 544 -30.74 -14.48 3.48
CA ILE A 544 -30.21 -15.30 2.39
C ILE A 544 -30.95 -14.97 1.07
N ALA A 545 -30.21 -14.93 -0.02
CA ALA A 545 -30.73 -14.89 -1.39
C ALA A 545 -29.94 -15.88 -2.25
N ASP A 546 -30.64 -16.71 -3.04
CA ASP A 546 -29.99 -17.69 -3.93
C ASP A 546 -30.59 -17.65 -5.35
N PHE A 547 -29.95 -18.38 -6.25
CA PHE A 547 -30.36 -18.50 -7.64
C PHE A 547 -31.40 -19.62 -7.83
N PRO A 548 -32.34 -19.49 -8.78
CA PRO A 548 -33.33 -20.52 -9.06
C PRO A 548 -32.71 -21.90 -9.37
N GLY A 549 -33.34 -22.97 -8.87
CA GLY A 549 -32.93 -24.36 -9.11
C GLY A 549 -31.78 -24.85 -8.23
N LEU A 550 -31.37 -24.04 -7.25
CA LEU A 550 -30.37 -24.39 -6.26
C LEU A 550 -31.01 -24.60 -4.89
N HIS A 551 -30.42 -25.48 -4.08
CA HIS A 551 -30.89 -25.78 -2.72
C HIS A 551 -29.81 -25.47 -1.67
N LEU A 552 -30.22 -25.15 -0.46
CA LEU A 552 -29.40 -24.95 0.74
C LEU A 552 -29.80 -25.97 1.81
N GLU A 553 -28.88 -26.87 2.12
CA GLU A 553 -28.99 -27.77 3.27
C GLU A 553 -28.45 -27.08 4.52
N ASN A 554 -29.24 -27.02 5.59
CA ASN A 554 -28.82 -26.37 6.83
C ASN A 554 -29.22 -27.18 8.08
N PHE A 555 -28.25 -27.38 8.96
CA PHE A 555 -28.44 -28.11 10.22
C PHE A 555 -28.83 -27.14 11.33
N VAL A 556 -30.10 -27.17 11.72
CA VAL A 556 -30.59 -26.46 12.90
C VAL A 556 -30.42 -27.37 14.12
N SER A 557 -29.61 -26.95 15.08
CA SER A 557 -29.45 -27.64 16.37
C SER A 557 -30.78 -27.66 17.12
N GLU A 558 -31.07 -28.76 17.83
CA GLU A 558 -32.23 -28.87 18.72
C GLU A 558 -32.17 -27.85 19.87
N ASP A 559 -30.97 -27.40 20.23
CA ASP A 559 -30.73 -26.39 21.28
C ASP A 559 -31.16 -24.98 20.84
N LEU A 560 -31.28 -24.72 19.53
CA LEU A 560 -31.79 -23.47 18.98
C LEU A 560 -33.33 -23.49 19.02
N GLY A 561 -33.89 -23.35 20.22
CA GLY A 561 -35.27 -23.71 20.53
C GLY A 561 -36.38 -23.08 19.66
N ASN A 562 -36.17 -21.93 19.02
CA ASN A 562 -37.19 -21.21 18.22
C ASN A 562 -36.64 -20.69 16.89
N THR A 563 -36.27 -21.59 15.97
CA THR A 563 -35.83 -21.22 14.62
C THR A 563 -37.03 -21.07 13.69
N SER A 564 -37.13 -19.93 13.00
CA SER A 564 -38.18 -19.68 12.01
C SER A 564 -37.59 -19.24 10.69
N LEU A 565 -38.23 -19.67 9.60
CA LEU A 565 -37.89 -19.25 8.25
C LEU A 565 -39.02 -18.35 7.74
N HIS A 566 -38.65 -17.18 7.23
CA HIS A 566 -39.57 -16.16 6.72
C HIS A 566 -39.22 -15.90 5.26
N LEU A 567 -40.18 -16.09 4.36
CA LEU A 567 -39.95 -15.84 2.94
C LEU A 567 -40.23 -14.38 2.62
N LEU A 568 -39.17 -13.61 2.39
CA LEU A 568 -39.29 -12.17 2.14
C LEU A 568 -39.71 -11.83 0.70
N LYS A 569 -39.36 -12.68 -0.28
CA LYS A 569 -39.66 -12.50 -1.70
C LYS A 569 -39.50 -13.81 -2.47
N GLY A 570 -40.36 -14.05 -3.46
CA GLY A 570 -40.29 -15.22 -4.34
C GLY A 570 -41.06 -16.43 -3.79
N GLU A 571 -40.63 -17.63 -4.20
CA GLU A 571 -41.21 -18.91 -3.82
C GLU A 571 -40.07 -19.88 -3.47
N VAL A 572 -40.22 -20.65 -2.38
CA VAL A 572 -39.23 -21.62 -1.91
C VAL A 572 -39.92 -22.89 -1.43
N ASN A 573 -39.34 -24.05 -1.73
CA ASN A 573 -39.80 -25.31 -1.17
C ASN A 573 -38.93 -25.68 0.04
N VAL A 574 -39.56 -25.94 1.18
CA VAL A 574 -38.87 -26.30 2.42
C VAL A 574 -39.15 -27.75 2.75
N GLU A 575 -38.10 -28.57 2.74
CA GLU A 575 -38.14 -29.97 3.17
C GLU A 575 -37.59 -30.09 4.59
N VAL A 576 -38.43 -30.59 5.51
CA VAL A 576 -38.03 -30.88 6.89
C VAL A 576 -37.76 -32.37 7.02
N VAL A 577 -36.49 -32.75 6.80
CA VAL A 577 -36.02 -34.14 6.69
C VAL A 577 -36.41 -34.99 7.91
N SER A 578 -36.30 -34.44 9.11
CA SER A 578 -36.65 -35.13 10.37
C SER A 578 -38.12 -35.57 10.42
N SER A 579 -39.00 -34.84 9.75
CA SER A 579 -40.45 -35.07 9.73
C SER A 579 -40.97 -35.61 8.40
N GLN A 580 -40.11 -35.71 7.38
CA GLN A 580 -40.45 -36.07 5.99
C GLN A 580 -41.62 -35.22 5.42
N LYS A 581 -41.63 -33.92 5.75
CA LYS A 581 -42.66 -32.99 5.28
C LYS A 581 -42.06 -31.93 4.37
N ASN A 582 -42.79 -31.64 3.30
CA ASN A 582 -42.46 -30.58 2.35
C ASN A 582 -43.50 -29.48 2.46
N TYR A 583 -43.04 -28.24 2.44
CA TYR A 583 -43.84 -27.03 2.50
C TYR A 583 -43.46 -26.17 1.30
N SER A 584 -44.44 -25.64 0.56
CA SER A 584 -44.18 -24.55 -0.39
C SER A 584 -44.52 -23.26 0.32
N LEU A 585 -43.57 -22.33 0.37
CA LEU A 585 -43.75 -21.01 0.95
C LEU A 585 -43.85 -19.97 -0.16
N GLN A 586 -44.81 -19.08 0.01
CA GLN A 586 -45.02 -17.90 -0.82
C GLN A 586 -44.57 -16.62 -0.09
N GLU A 587 -44.44 -15.53 -0.84
CA GLU A 587 -43.98 -14.25 -0.30
C GLU A 587 -44.80 -13.79 0.92
N GLY A 588 -44.11 -13.47 2.01
CA GLY A 588 -44.69 -13.05 3.29
C GLY A 588 -45.04 -14.20 4.24
N GLU A 589 -44.99 -15.45 3.78
CA GLU A 589 -45.23 -16.60 4.64
C GLU A 589 -44.05 -16.91 5.56
N LYS A 590 -44.35 -17.55 6.69
CA LYS A 590 -43.36 -17.99 7.66
C LYS A 590 -43.65 -19.40 8.15
N ILE A 591 -42.59 -20.15 8.42
CA ILE A 591 -42.67 -21.48 9.01
C ILE A 591 -41.77 -21.57 10.24
N GLN A 592 -42.25 -22.28 11.24
CA GLN A 592 -41.48 -22.62 12.43
C GLN A 592 -40.81 -23.99 12.22
N VAL A 593 -39.51 -24.05 12.48
CA VAL A 593 -38.71 -25.24 12.21
C VAL A 593 -38.07 -25.72 13.51
N ARG A 594 -38.46 -26.93 13.93
CA ARG A 594 -38.05 -27.50 15.22
C ARG A 594 -36.88 -28.47 15.17
N ALA A 595 -36.39 -28.91 13.99
CA ALA A 595 -35.12 -29.61 13.80
C ALA A 595 -34.91 -30.01 12.33
N ARG A 596 -33.65 -29.96 11.85
CA ARG A 596 -33.09 -30.37 10.53
C ARG A 596 -33.86 -29.89 9.28
N LEU A 597 -33.25 -28.98 8.50
CA LEU A 597 -33.83 -28.38 7.30
C LEU A 597 -33.02 -28.65 6.03
N ASN A 598 -33.73 -29.02 4.97
CA ASN A 598 -33.30 -28.83 3.59
C ASN A 598 -34.19 -27.74 2.97
N VAL A 599 -33.61 -26.66 2.47
CA VAL A 599 -34.33 -25.61 1.73
C VAL A 599 -34.04 -25.81 0.25
N MET A 600 -35.05 -26.08 -0.57
CA MET A 600 -34.96 -26.38 -1.99
C MET A 600 -35.53 -25.29 -2.90
#